data_AF-A0A166L7A7-F1
#
_entry.id   AF-A0A166L7A7-F1
#
_cell.length_a   1.000
_cell.length_b   1.000
_cell.length_c   1.000
_cell.angle_alpha   90.00
_cell.angle_beta   90.00
_cell.angle_gamma   90.00
#
_symmetry.space_group_name_H-M   'P 1'
#
loop_
_entity.id
_entity.type
_entity.pdbx_description
1 polymer ?
#
loop_
_entity_poly.entity_id
_entity_poly.type
_entity_poly.pdbx_seq_one_letter_code
_entity_poly.pdbx_strand_id
1 'polypeptide(L)' 'FNAGKRRLTPEEERVVVDFCLESADRGFPLTHTNVYSAADQILTARLGEDHDPLGHNWVDGFINRHRDEL' A
#
# COMPACT_ATOMS: atom_id res chain seq x y z
N PHE A 1 -19.10 9.57 4.52
CA PHE A 1 -17.81 10.25 4.70
C PHE A 1 -16.85 9.34 5.46
N ASN A 2 -16.11 8.47 4.77
CA ASN A 2 -15.02 7.67 5.36
C ASN A 2 -13.65 8.19 4.87
N ALA A 3 -13.54 9.50 4.64
CA ALA A 3 -12.31 10.14 4.20
C ALA A 3 -11.22 10.19 5.31
N GLY A 4 -11.56 9.83 6.56
CA GLY A 4 -10.67 9.91 7.72
C GLY A 4 -10.01 8.60 8.18
N LYS A 5 -10.12 7.48 7.44
CA LYS A 5 -9.50 6.19 7.82
C LYS A 5 -8.47 5.66 6.83
N ARG A 6 -8.07 6.45 5.83
CA ARG A 6 -6.96 6.08 4.95
C ARG A 6 -5.64 6.47 5.63
N ARG A 7 -4.84 5.46 6.01
CA ARG A 7 -3.50 5.66 6.60
C ARG A 7 -2.57 6.39 5.63
N LEU A 8 -2.68 6.05 4.35
CA LEU A 8 -1.95 6.66 3.22
C LEU A 8 -2.87 7.60 2.45
N THR A 9 -2.33 8.72 1.97
CA THR A 9 -3.02 9.61 1.03
C THR A 9 -3.21 8.90 -0.31
N PRO A 10 -4.17 9.34 -1.15
CA PRO A 10 -4.34 8.79 -2.49
C PRO A 10 -3.09 8.88 -3.36
N GLU A 11 -2.22 9.86 -3.12
CA GLU A 11 -0.94 10.00 -3.83
C GLU A 11 0.05 8.90 -3.40
N GLU A 12 0.14 8.63 -2.10
CA GLU A 12 0.96 7.54 -1.57
C GLU A 12 0.42 6.15 -1.98
N GLU A 13 -0.90 5.96 -2.00
CA GLU A 13 -1.51 4.72 -2.49
C GLU A 13 -1.15 4.46 -3.96
N ARG A 14 -1.09 5.50 -4.81
CA ARG A 14 -0.64 5.35 -6.20
C ARG A 14 0.80 4.85 -6.30
N VAL A 15 1.70 5.30 -5.44
CA VAL A 15 3.09 4.80 -5.43
C VAL A 15 3.12 3.31 -5.11
N VAL A 16 2.29 2.84 -4.18
CA VAL A 16 2.16 1.41 -3.88
C VAL A 16 1.59 0.63 -5.06
N VAL A 17 0.56 1.17 -5.73
CA VAL A 17 -0.03 0.55 -6.94
C VAL A 17 1.00 0.45 -8.06
N ASP A 18 1.73 1.53 -8.34
CA ASP A 18 2.77 1.57 -9.38
C ASP A 18 3.88 0.55 -9.09
N PHE A 19 4.37 0.50 -7.85
CA PHE A 19 5.32 -0.52 -7.40
C PHE A 19 4.77 -1.94 -7.58
N CYS A 20 3.48 -2.14 -7.32
CA CYS A 20 2.82 -3.42 -7.50
C CYS A 20 2.74 -3.83 -8.97
N LEU A 21 2.40 -2.90 -9.86
CA LEU A 21 2.36 -3.09 -11.30
C LEU A 21 3.75 -3.38 -11.86
N GLU A 22 4.78 -2.63 -11.45
CA GLU A 22 6.17 -2.89 -11.82
C GLU A 22 6.65 -4.26 -11.33
N SER A 23 6.27 -4.66 -10.12
CA SER A 23 6.59 -5.97 -9.58
C SER A 23 5.92 -7.09 -10.40
N ALA A 24 4.66 -6.90 -10.80
CA ALA A 24 3.94 -7.83 -11.64
C ALA A 24 4.52 -7.93 -13.05
N ASP A 25 4.90 -6.80 -13.67
CA ASP A 25 5.55 -6.74 -14.98
C ASP A 25 6.88 -7.51 -14.99
N ARG A 26 7.65 -7.38 -13.90
CA ARG A 26 8.90 -8.13 -13.70
C ARG A 26 8.69 -9.61 -13.33
N GLY A 27 7.44 -10.08 -13.25
CA GLY A 27 7.08 -11.47 -12.95
C GLY A 27 7.20 -11.84 -11.46
N PHE A 28 7.28 -10.87 -10.56
CA PHE A 28 7.24 -11.12 -9.12
C PHE A 28 5.79 -11.25 -8.65
N PRO A 29 5.49 -12.25 -7.79
CA PRO A 29 4.14 -12.41 -7.26
C PRO A 29 3.76 -11.22 -6.37
N LEU A 30 2.61 -10.63 -6.65
CA LEU A 30 1.97 -9.64 -5.79
C LEU A 30 1.48 -10.32 -4.50
N THR A 31 2.32 -10.29 -3.47
CA THR A 31 1.97 -10.83 -2.15
C THR A 31 1.54 -9.71 -1.21
N HIS A 32 0.69 -10.06 -0.23
CA HIS A 32 0.26 -9.12 0.80
C HIS A 32 1.46 -8.49 1.53
N THR A 33 2.55 -9.24 1.71
CA THR A 33 3.78 -8.77 2.33
C THR A 33 4.49 -7.70 1.51
N ASN A 34 4.53 -7.81 0.17
CA ASN A 34 5.13 -6.78 -0.68
C ASN A 34 4.35 -5.47 -0.61
N VAL A 35 3.02 -5.54 -0.70
CA VAL A 35 2.14 -4.37 -0.62
C VAL A 35 2.26 -3.71 0.74
N TYR A 36 2.28 -4.51 1.81
CA TYR A 36 2.52 -4.03 3.17
C TYR A 36 3.87 -3.32 3.28
N SER A 37 4.96 -3.94 2.82
CA SER A 37 6.30 -3.39 2.95
C SER A 37 6.50 -2.11 2.15
N ALA A 38 5.93 -2.02 0.94
CA ALA A 38 5.96 -0.79 0.16
C ALA A 38 5.20 0.35 0.88
N ALA A 39 4.02 0.05 1.40
CA ALA A 39 3.21 1.02 2.13
C ALA A 39 3.85 1.46 3.46
N ASP A 40 4.50 0.54 4.18
CA ASP A 40 5.24 0.78 5.42
C ASP A 40 6.49 1.65 5.19
N GLN A 41 7.22 1.42 4.09
CA GLN A 41 8.34 2.28 3.69
C GLN A 41 7.89 3.72 3.40
N ILE A 42 6.74 3.89 2.73
CA ILE A 42 6.19 5.22 2.46
C ILE A 42 5.79 5.92 3.77
N LEU A 43 5.13 5.20 4.69
CA LEU A 43 4.78 5.75 6.00
C LEU A 43 6.03 6.08 6.82
N THR A 44 7.05 5.24 6.80
CA THR A 44 8.34 5.51 7.44
C THR A 44 9.00 6.76 6.86
N ALA A 45 8.96 6.94 5.54
CA ALA A 45 9.50 8.14 4.89
C ALA A 45 8.72 9.42 5.26
N ARG A 46 7.40 9.32 5.47
CA ARG A 46 6.55 10.48 5.79
C ARG A 46 6.49 10.82 7.28
N LEU A 47 6.33 9.80 8.13
CA LEU A 47 6.08 9.93 9.57
C LEU A 47 7.32 9.62 10.42
N GLY A 48 8.35 9.01 9.84
CA GLY A 48 9.52 8.52 10.55
C GLY A 48 9.39 7.05 10.98
N GLU A 49 10.47 6.52 11.55
CA GLU A 49 10.57 5.12 12.01
C GLU A 49 9.63 4.78 13.18
N ASP A 50 9.09 5.78 13.86
CA ASP A 50 8.16 5.64 15.02
C ASP A 50 6.68 5.55 14.60
N HIS A 51 6.41 5.26 13.33
CA HIS A 51 5.03 5.16 12.84
C HIS A 51 4.36 3.86 13.27
N ASP A 52 3.06 3.92 13.53
CA ASP A 52 2.28 2.74 13.88
C ASP A 52 2.13 1.81 12.66
N PRO A 53 2.38 0.50 12.79
CA PRO A 53 2.33 -0.44 11.69
C PRO A 53 0.97 -0.44 10.99
N LEU A 54 0.95 -0.72 9.70
CA LEU A 54 -0.29 -0.88 8.96
C LEU A 54 -1.12 -2.01 9.57
N GLY A 55 -2.44 -1.82 9.65
CA GLY A 55 -3.31 -2.87 10.16
C GLY A 55 -3.25 -4.11 9.27
N HIS A 56 -3.36 -5.31 9.85
CA HIS A 56 -3.29 -6.58 9.10
C HIS A 56 -4.32 -6.68 7.95
N ASN A 57 -5.48 -6.03 8.10
CA ASN A 57 -6.54 -5.96 7.09
C ASN A 57 -6.42 -4.74 6.16
N TRP A 58 -5.41 -3.88 6.33
CA TRP A 58 -5.23 -2.70 5.48
C TRP A 58 -4.93 -3.11 4.04
N VAL A 59 -4.06 -4.12 3.87
CA VAL A 59 -3.70 -4.66 2.55
C VAL A 59 -4.93 -5.23 1.84
N ASP A 60 -5.76 -6.00 2.53
CA ASP A 60 -7.02 -6.52 1.97
C ASP A 60 -7.93 -5.38 1.49
N GLY A 61 -8.10 -4.35 2.31
CA GLY A 61 -8.84 -3.15 1.92
C GLY A 61 -8.20 -2.37 0.78
N PHE A 62 -6.88 -2.36 0.66
CA PHE A 62 -6.16 -1.75 -0.46
C PHE A 62 -6.36 -2.55 -1.76
N ILE A 63 -6.12 -3.85 -1.74
CA ILE A 63 -6.32 -4.74 -2.88
C ILE A 63 -7.77 -4.67 -3.34
N ASN A 64 -8.75 -4.72 -2.44
CA ASN A 64 -10.16 -4.63 -2.82
C ASN A 64 -10.54 -3.29 -3.46
N ARG A 65 -9.82 -2.20 -3.14
CA ARG A 65 -10.04 -0.87 -3.75
C ARG A 65 -9.38 -0.72 -5.11
N HIS A 66 -8.26 -1.41 -5.32
CA HIS A 66 -7.46 -1.35 -6.55
C HIS A 66 -7.54 -2.65 -7.36
N ARG A 67 -8.54 -3.51 -7.08
CA ARG A 67 -8.74 -4.81 -7.73
C ARG A 67 -8.95 -4.71 -9.24
N ASP A 68 -9.51 -3.60 -9.70
CA ASP A 68 -9.69 -3.36 -11.14
C ASP A 68 -8.42 -2.81 -11.81
N GLU A 69 -7.45 -2.32 -11.02
CA GLU A 69 -6.16 -1.79 -11.50
C GLU A 69 -5.00 -2.80 -11.38
N LEU A 70 -5.05 -3.71 -10.41
CA LEU A 70 -4.08 -4.79 -10.13
C LEU A 70 -4.55 -6.15 -10.63
#